data_AF-A0A1F3T3D9-F1
#
_entry.id   AF-A0A1F3T3D9-F1
#
_cell.length_a   1.000
_cell.length_b   1.000
_cell.length_c   1.000
_cell.angle_alpha   90.00
_cell.angle_beta   90.00
_cell.angle_gamma   90.00
#
_symmetry.space_group_name_H-M   'P 1'
#
loop_
_entity.id
_entity.type
_entity.pdbx_description
1 polymer ?
#
loop_
_entity_poly.entity_id
_entity_poly.type
_entity_poly.pdbx_seq_one_letter_code
_entity_poly.pdbx_strand_id
1 'polypeptide(L)'
;MLIRLGCLLLLVLAAAEPIWAKSICKKRHLAEKDCYFSLGKNKFQVWQDKIFLNNKVDRDFKALPQSAANLKNNAVEWSFVYGYEAKGHQLLEIGLWMPSIGSNEIETLMWVVYQVKDGALIKQLEKSVQKRKKLITGKYKADRKITYGLTIKQSKINWQVGREKGSFQ
;
A
#
# COMPACT_ATOMS: atom_id res chain seq x y z
N MET A 1 -44.05 17.35 -37.58
CA MET A 1 -44.10 15.98 -37.02
C MET A 1 -42.87 15.81 -36.14
N LEU A 2 -43.06 15.80 -34.82
CA LEU A 2 -41.99 15.58 -33.83
C LEU A 2 -41.49 14.13 -33.92
N ILE A 3 -40.18 13.91 -33.99
CA ILE A 3 -39.58 12.65 -33.53
C ILE A 3 -38.49 12.96 -32.51
N ARG A 4 -38.78 12.48 -31.31
CA ARG A 4 -38.06 12.60 -30.04
C ARG A 4 -36.65 12.01 -30.13
N LEU A 5 -35.66 12.74 -29.63
CA LEU A 5 -34.95 12.45 -28.37
C LEU A 5 -34.67 10.95 -28.14
N GLY A 6 -33.44 10.56 -28.45
CA GLY A 6 -32.81 9.33 -28.01
C GLY A 6 -31.31 9.58 -27.81
N CYS A 7 -30.97 10.59 -27.00
CA CYS A 7 -29.59 10.82 -26.60
C CYS A 7 -29.20 9.69 -25.64
N LEU A 8 -28.64 8.62 -26.21
CA LEU A 8 -28.07 7.50 -25.49
C LEU A 8 -26.87 8.04 -24.71
N LEU A 9 -27.11 8.42 -23.45
CA LEU A 9 -26.06 8.81 -22.52
C LEU A 9 -25.24 7.54 -22.22
N LEU A 10 -24.22 7.30 -23.03
CA LEU A 10 -23.17 6.33 -22.73
C LEU A 10 -22.45 6.82 -21.48
N LEU A 11 -22.91 6.33 -20.32
CA LEU A 11 -22.17 6.36 -19.07
C LEU A 11 -20.90 5.55 -19.28
N VAL A 12 -19.85 6.24 -19.72
CA VAL A 12 -18.47 5.75 -19.62
C VAL A 12 -18.18 5.66 -18.12
N LEU A 13 -18.50 4.51 -17.54
CA LEU A 13 -17.89 4.04 -16.31
C LEU A 13 -16.41 3.89 -16.61
N ALA A 14 -15.66 4.98 -16.48
CA ALA A 14 -14.23 4.93 -16.26
C ALA A 14 -14.07 4.18 -14.93
N ALA A 15 -14.02 2.86 -15.00
CA ALA A 15 -13.41 2.05 -13.98
C ALA A 15 -11.99 2.61 -13.89
N ALA A 16 -11.74 3.43 -12.87
CA ALA A 16 -10.40 3.84 -12.51
C ALA A 16 -9.64 2.53 -12.33
N GLU A 17 -8.83 2.19 -13.32
CA GLU A 17 -7.94 1.05 -13.24
C GLU A 17 -7.19 1.20 -11.91
N PRO A 18 -7.17 0.16 -11.06
CA PRO A 18 -6.42 0.25 -9.82
C PRO A 18 -5.02 0.68 -10.22
N ILE A 19 -4.58 1.83 -9.71
CA ILE A 19 -3.27 2.35 -10.07
C ILE A 19 -2.30 1.31 -9.52
N TRP A 20 -1.77 0.43 -10.38
CA TRP A 20 -0.56 -0.32 -10.10
C TRP A 20 0.57 0.70 -10.11
N ALA A 21 0.54 1.59 -9.12
CA ALA A 21 1.47 2.70 -9.03
C ALA A 21 2.86 2.07 -8.99
N LYS A 22 3.79 2.59 -9.78
CA LYS A 22 5.19 2.26 -9.58
C LYS A 22 5.59 2.86 -8.24
N SER A 23 6.30 2.09 -7.43
CA SER A 23 6.78 2.55 -6.11
C SER A 23 7.50 3.88 -6.31
N ILE A 24 7.26 4.85 -5.42
CA ILE A 24 7.99 6.13 -5.48
C ILE A 24 9.49 5.86 -5.27
N CYS A 25 9.79 4.83 -4.49
CA CYS A 25 11.14 4.32 -4.29
C CYS A 25 11.56 3.42 -5.45
N LYS A 26 12.78 3.63 -5.95
CA LYS A 26 13.43 2.70 -6.88
C LYS A 26 13.67 1.35 -6.18
N LYS A 27 13.76 0.27 -6.96
CA LYS A 27 14.01 -1.09 -6.45
C LYS A 27 15.22 -1.19 -5.51
N ARG A 28 16.30 -0.46 -5.81
CA ARG A 28 17.50 -0.39 -4.98
C ARG A 28 17.19 0.13 -3.56
N HIS A 29 16.47 1.24 -3.46
CA HIS A 29 16.06 1.84 -2.18
C HIS A 29 15.12 0.94 -1.37
N LEU A 30 14.25 0.19 -2.05
CA LEU A 30 13.42 -0.83 -1.38
C LEU A 30 14.27 -1.99 -0.83
N ALA A 31 15.27 -2.45 -1.59
CA ALA A 31 16.17 -3.52 -1.16
C ALA A 31 17.10 -3.08 -0.01
N GLU A 32 17.63 -1.86 -0.08
CA GLU A 32 18.45 -1.24 0.97
C GLU A 32 17.60 -0.77 2.17
N LYS A 33 16.26 -0.79 2.04
CA LYS A 33 15.28 -0.30 3.02
C LYS A 33 15.55 1.14 3.44
N ASP A 34 15.92 1.97 2.48
CA ASP A 34 16.18 3.39 2.68
C ASP A 34 15.56 4.15 1.53
N CYS A 35 14.37 4.70 1.77
CA CYS A 35 13.64 5.47 0.80
C CYS A 35 13.30 6.86 1.31
N TYR A 36 13.74 7.86 0.56
CA TYR A 36 13.50 9.26 0.82
C TYR A 36 12.71 9.91 -0.32
N PHE A 37 11.67 10.67 0.02
CA PHE A 37 10.88 11.45 -0.94
C PHE A 37 10.12 12.58 -0.25
N SER A 38 9.58 13.51 -1.04
CA SER A 38 8.74 14.60 -0.55
C SER A 38 7.33 14.51 -1.13
N LEU A 39 6.33 14.85 -0.33
CA LEU A 39 4.97 15.14 -0.79
C LEU A 39 4.59 16.52 -0.27
N GLY A 40 4.35 17.46 -1.18
CA GLY A 40 4.13 18.87 -0.81
C GLY A 40 5.24 19.39 0.10
N LYS A 41 4.86 19.89 1.29
CA LYS A 41 5.80 20.39 2.31
C LYS A 41 6.44 19.30 3.18
N ASN A 42 5.95 18.07 3.11
CA ASN A 42 6.34 17.00 4.00
C ASN A 42 7.43 16.13 3.38
N LYS A 43 8.48 15.88 4.15
CA LYS A 43 9.61 15.02 3.76
C LYS A 43 9.47 13.69 4.47
N PHE A 44 9.48 12.61 3.71
CA PHE A 44 9.39 11.25 4.20
C PHE A 44 10.73 10.56 4.06
N GLN A 45 11.14 9.87 5.10
CA GLN A 45 12.14 8.82 5.01
C GLN A 45 11.55 7.56 5.61
N VAL A 46 11.33 6.55 4.80
CA VAL A 46 11.07 5.20 5.32
C VAL A 46 12.44 4.56 5.40
N TRP A 47 12.87 4.17 6.61
CA TRP A 47 14.16 3.55 6.85
C TRP A 47 14.04 2.32 7.72
N GLN A 48 14.35 1.13 7.18
CA GLN A 48 14.40 -0.19 7.82
C GLN A 48 13.23 -0.55 8.76
N ASP A 49 13.20 0.03 9.95
CA ASP A 49 12.21 -0.16 11.00
C ASP A 49 11.55 1.15 11.48
N LYS A 50 11.76 2.28 10.81
CA LYS A 50 11.21 3.59 11.17
C LYS A 50 10.65 4.34 9.97
N ILE A 51 9.71 5.23 10.27
CA ILE A 51 9.24 6.25 9.35
C ILE A 51 9.56 7.60 9.96
N PHE A 52 10.33 8.40 9.23
CA PHE A 52 10.58 9.79 9.55
C PHE A 52 9.65 10.67 8.74
N LEU A 53 9.03 11.62 9.42
CA LEU A 53 8.28 12.72 8.84
C LEU A 53 8.99 14.02 9.23
N ASN A 54 9.42 14.80 8.25
CA ASN A 54 10.15 16.06 8.45
C ASN A 54 11.37 15.91 9.39
N ASN A 55 12.19 14.88 9.12
CA ASN A 55 13.41 14.54 9.87
C ASN A 55 13.17 14.12 11.34
N LYS A 56 11.93 13.87 11.74
CA LYS A 56 11.59 13.35 13.06
C LYS A 56 11.05 11.93 12.91
N VAL A 57 11.48 11.03 13.78
CA VAL A 57 10.88 9.70 13.88
C VAL A 57 9.41 9.88 14.27
N ASP A 58 8.51 9.47 13.40
CA ASP A 58 7.07 9.54 13.64
C ASP A 58 6.50 8.15 13.98
N ARG A 59 6.97 7.10 13.28
CA ARG A 59 6.54 5.72 13.50
C ARG A 59 7.70 4.75 13.60
N ASP A 60 7.53 3.74 14.45
CA ASP A 60 8.38 2.56 14.51
C ASP A 60 7.56 1.37 13.97
N PHE A 61 8.15 0.59 13.05
CA PHE A 61 7.55 -0.61 12.49
C PHE A 61 7.49 -1.77 13.50
N LYS A 62 8.26 -1.72 14.60
CA LYS A 62 8.17 -2.69 15.70
C LYS A 62 6.79 -2.74 16.37
N ALA A 63 5.93 -1.76 16.11
CA ALA A 63 4.54 -1.72 16.57
C ALA A 63 3.52 -2.31 15.56
N LEU A 64 3.96 -2.84 14.42
CA LEU A 64 3.12 -3.60 13.49
C LEU A 64 2.89 -5.04 14.02
N PRO A 65 1.82 -5.73 13.57
CA PRO A 65 1.11 -6.72 14.37
C PRO A 65 2.00 -7.89 14.79
N GLN A 66 1.69 -8.44 15.98
CA GLN A 66 2.43 -9.46 16.73
C GLN A 66 2.94 -10.67 15.93
N SER A 67 2.35 -10.98 14.76
CA SER A 67 2.87 -12.02 13.86
C SER A 67 4.30 -11.74 13.34
N ALA A 68 4.75 -10.48 13.37
CA ALA A 68 6.09 -10.06 12.99
C ALA A 68 7.04 -9.82 14.18
N ALA A 69 6.55 -9.88 15.43
CA ALA A 69 7.34 -9.53 16.62
C ALA A 69 8.57 -10.44 16.84
N ASN A 70 8.59 -11.62 16.21
CA ASN A 70 9.72 -12.56 16.25
C ASN A 70 10.62 -12.52 15.00
N LEU A 71 10.28 -11.71 14.00
CA LEU A 71 11.08 -11.60 12.79
C LEU A 71 12.21 -10.59 13.04
N LYS A 72 13.46 -11.05 12.95
CA LYS A 72 14.60 -10.12 12.84
C LYS A 72 14.28 -9.14 11.71
N ASN A 73 14.36 -7.83 11.95
CA ASN A 73 14.05 -6.75 10.98
C ASN A 73 14.66 -6.97 9.58
N ASN A 74 15.73 -7.76 9.48
CA ASN A 74 16.40 -8.11 8.22
C ASN A 74 15.59 -9.07 7.33
N ALA A 75 14.64 -9.83 7.88
CA ALA A 75 13.89 -10.84 7.12
C ALA A 75 12.67 -10.30 6.37
N VAL A 76 12.22 -9.07 6.68
CA VAL A 76 11.11 -8.39 5.97
C VAL A 76 11.63 -7.76 4.69
N GLU A 77 10.94 -7.94 3.56
CA GLU A 77 11.27 -7.31 2.27
C GLU A 77 10.27 -6.18 1.96
N TRP A 78 10.74 -5.01 1.55
CA TRP A 78 9.86 -3.93 1.15
C TRP A 78 9.38 -4.15 -0.29
N SER A 79 8.07 -4.34 -0.45
CA SER A 79 7.46 -4.50 -1.77
C SER A 79 7.29 -3.16 -2.46
N PHE A 80 6.79 -2.16 -1.74
CA PHE A 80 6.52 -0.83 -2.27
C PHE A 80 6.39 0.19 -1.15
N VAL A 81 6.64 1.43 -1.50
CA VAL A 81 6.20 2.60 -0.75
C VAL A 81 5.56 3.54 -1.77
N TYR A 82 4.36 4.02 -1.45
CA TYR A 82 3.69 5.05 -2.24
C TYR A 82 3.44 6.28 -1.40
N GLY A 83 3.65 7.43 -2.02
CA GLY A 83 3.18 8.70 -1.53
C GLY A 83 2.06 9.19 -2.41
N TYR A 84 0.96 9.61 -1.81
CA TYR A 84 -0.19 10.13 -2.54
C TYR A 84 -0.65 11.45 -1.95
N GLU A 85 -0.95 12.42 -2.82
CA GLU A 85 -1.59 13.67 -2.44
C GLU A 85 -2.76 13.94 -3.37
N ALA A 86 -3.99 13.86 -2.85
CA ALA A 86 -5.15 14.41 -3.56
C ALA A 86 -6.35 14.62 -2.64
N LYS A 87 -7.22 15.53 -3.09
CA LYS A 87 -8.50 15.86 -2.45
C LYS A 87 -8.34 16.19 -0.96
N GLY A 88 -7.25 16.85 -0.60
CA GLY A 88 -6.92 17.24 0.77
C GLY A 88 -6.29 16.14 1.62
N HIS A 89 -6.08 14.94 1.08
CA HIS A 89 -5.40 13.85 1.77
C HIS A 89 -3.95 13.77 1.31
N GLN A 90 -3.05 13.65 2.28
CA GLN A 90 -1.68 13.21 2.04
C GLN A 90 -1.48 11.86 2.72
N LEU A 91 -1.22 10.83 1.92
CA LEU A 91 -1.15 9.44 2.36
C LEU A 91 0.24 8.87 2.10
N LEU A 92 0.66 8.00 3.02
CA LEU A 92 1.82 7.15 2.89
C LEU A 92 1.33 5.70 2.92
N GLU A 93 1.62 4.97 1.86
CA GLU A 93 1.26 3.57 1.70
C GLU A 93 2.51 2.72 1.72
N ILE A 94 2.53 1.63 2.48
CA ILE A 94 3.70 0.76 2.62
C ILE A 94 3.27 -0.70 2.51
N GLY A 95 3.97 -1.44 1.66
CA GLY A 95 3.79 -2.88 1.46
C GLY A 95 5.05 -3.64 1.86
N LEU A 96 4.91 -4.59 2.77
CA LEU A 96 6.00 -5.39 3.33
C LEU A 96 5.72 -6.89 3.16
N TRP A 97 6.61 -7.62 2.49
CA TRP A 97 6.57 -9.08 2.47
C TRP A 97 7.20 -9.62 3.74
N MET A 98 6.41 -10.37 4.49
CA MET A 98 6.85 -11.14 5.64
C MET A 98 7.22 -12.56 5.18
N PRO A 99 8.38 -13.08 5.60
CA PRO A 99 8.80 -14.44 5.31
C PRO A 99 7.85 -15.44 5.96
N SER A 100 7.77 -16.63 5.37
CA SER A 100 7.00 -17.75 5.91
C SER A 100 7.52 -18.17 7.28
N ILE A 101 6.63 -18.24 8.27
CA ILE A 101 6.93 -18.83 9.59
C ILE A 101 6.46 -20.29 9.53
N GLY A 102 7.40 -21.23 9.29
CA GLY A 102 7.13 -22.67 9.26
C GLY A 102 7.19 -23.32 7.87
N SER A 103 6.80 -24.60 7.80
CA SER A 103 6.83 -25.45 6.60
C SER A 103 5.77 -25.10 5.54
N ASN A 104 4.79 -24.28 5.92
CA ASN A 104 3.72 -23.88 5.03
C ASN A 104 4.26 -22.76 4.16
N GLU A 105 4.68 -23.08 2.94
CA GLU A 105 5.09 -22.16 1.87
C GLU A 105 4.12 -20.97 1.67
N ILE A 106 4.05 -20.03 2.60
CA ILE A 106 3.08 -18.92 2.60
C ILE A 106 3.83 -17.63 2.91
N GLU A 107 3.79 -16.69 1.99
CA GLU A 107 4.28 -15.33 2.20
C GLU A 107 3.11 -14.42 2.51
N THR A 108 3.33 -13.45 3.40
CA THR A 108 2.28 -12.50 3.77
C THR A 108 2.71 -11.09 3.41
N LEU A 109 1.97 -10.44 2.51
CA LEU A 109 2.12 -9.01 2.29
C LEU A 109 1.31 -8.28 3.36
N MET A 110 2.01 -7.61 4.25
CA MET A 110 1.42 -6.61 5.11
C MET A 110 1.31 -5.29 4.36
N TRP A 111 0.14 -4.68 4.42
CA TRP A 111 -0.19 -3.44 3.76
C TRP A 111 -0.67 -2.43 4.80
N VAL A 112 0.03 -1.30 4.91
CA VAL A 112 -0.27 -0.26 5.89
C VAL A 112 -0.46 1.07 5.17
N VAL A 113 -1.48 1.83 5.59
CA VAL A 113 -1.76 3.18 5.09
C VAL A 113 -1.75 4.15 6.26
N TYR A 114 -0.94 5.19 6.15
CA TYR A 114 -0.91 6.33 7.04
C TYR A 114 -1.43 7.57 6.33
N GLN A 115 -2.06 8.47 7.07
CA GLN A 115 -2.42 9.80 6.62
C GLN A 115 -1.66 10.84 7.41
N VAL A 116 -1.11 11.83 6.74
CA VAL A 116 -0.54 13.00 7.42
C VAL A 116 -1.68 13.89 7.89
N LYS A 117 -1.81 14.04 9.21
CA LYS A 117 -2.70 15.02 9.84
C LYS A 117 -1.87 15.79 10.88
N ASP A 118 -1.92 17.12 10.82
CA ASP A 118 -1.26 18.01 11.78
C ASP A 118 0.23 17.71 12.04
N GLY A 119 0.94 17.29 10.98
CA GLY A 119 2.37 16.98 11.05
C GLY A 119 2.70 15.61 11.65
N ALA A 120 1.73 14.69 11.76
CA ALA A 120 1.91 13.33 12.26
C ALA A 120 1.31 12.26 11.33
N LEU A 121 1.80 11.02 11.36
CA LEU A 121 1.29 9.91 10.53
C LEU A 121 0.20 9.10 11.20
N ILE A 122 -1.06 9.45 11.04
CA ILE A 122 -2.17 8.70 11.64
C ILE A 122 -2.44 7.42 10.84
N LYS A 123 -2.31 6.24 11.46
CA LYS A 123 -2.59 4.94 10.82
C LYS A 123 -4.08 4.87 10.49
N GLN A 124 -4.39 4.63 9.22
CA GLN A 124 -5.78 4.50 8.72
C GLN A 124 -6.14 3.05 8.40
N LEU A 125 -5.16 2.27 7.93
CA LEU A 125 -5.39 0.90 7.50
C LEU A 125 -4.18 0.03 7.81
N GLU A 126 -4.46 -1.20 8.22
CA GLU A 126 -3.50 -2.29 8.31
C GLU A 126 -4.20 -3.57 7.86
N LYS A 127 -3.68 -4.21 6.82
CA LYS A 127 -4.21 -5.44 6.25
C LYS A 127 -3.11 -6.40 5.88
N SER A 128 -3.45 -7.67 5.79
CA SER A 128 -2.53 -8.72 5.40
C SER A 128 -3.10 -9.54 4.25
N VAL A 129 -2.24 -9.85 3.29
CA VAL A 129 -2.54 -10.69 2.14
C VAL A 129 -1.62 -11.88 2.17
N GLN A 130 -2.17 -13.07 2.39
CA GLN A 130 -1.41 -14.31 2.33
C GLN A 130 -1.35 -14.86 0.90
N LYS A 131 -0.18 -15.36 0.51
CA LYS A 131 0.08 -16.01 -0.78
C LYS A 131 0.79 -17.33 -0.55
N ARG A 132 0.29 -18.42 -1.15
CA ARG A 132 1.02 -19.70 -1.18
C ARG A 132 2.12 -19.65 -2.23
N LYS A 133 3.33 -20.15 -1.94
CA LYS A 133 4.35 -20.42 -2.96
C LYS A 133 3.86 -21.63 -3.76
N LYS A 134 4.01 -21.57 -5.08
CA LYS A 134 3.93 -22.76 -5.94
C LYS A 134 5.31 -22.97 -6.52
N LEU A 135 6.10 -23.82 -5.88
CA LEU A 135 7.45 -24.18 -6.33
C LEU A 135 7.32 -25.12 -7.54
N ILE A 136 7.63 -24.62 -8.74
CA ILE A 136 7.73 -25.50 -9.92
C ILE A 136 9.18 -25.86 -10.20
N THR A 137 10.15 -24.95 -10.01
CA THR A 137 11.60 -25.19 -10.19
C THR A 137 12.43 -23.95 -9.78
N GLY A 138 12.30 -23.48 -8.53
CA GLY A 138 13.10 -22.35 -8.02
C GLY A 138 12.83 -20.96 -8.65
N LYS A 139 11.90 -20.85 -9.61
CA LYS A 139 11.45 -19.59 -10.18
C LYS A 139 10.06 -19.20 -9.64
N TYR A 140 10.02 -18.04 -9.00
CA TYR A 140 8.84 -17.39 -8.45
C TYR A 140 7.83 -17.07 -9.56
N LYS A 141 6.58 -17.54 -9.44
CA LYS A 141 5.47 -17.07 -10.29
C LYS A 141 4.36 -16.51 -9.41
N ALA A 142 4.19 -15.19 -9.46
CA ALA A 142 3.14 -14.50 -8.71
C ALA A 142 1.74 -15.00 -9.13
N ASP A 143 0.84 -15.16 -8.16
CA ASP A 143 -0.60 -15.19 -8.45
C ASP A 143 -1.02 -13.78 -8.88
N ARG A 144 -1.43 -13.66 -10.14
CA ARG A 144 -1.74 -12.39 -10.81
C ARG A 144 -3.07 -11.77 -10.36
N LYS A 145 -3.82 -12.39 -9.44
CA LYS A 145 -5.22 -12.05 -9.18
C LYS A 145 -5.54 -11.37 -7.85
N ILE A 146 -4.57 -11.10 -6.97
CA ILE A 146 -4.92 -10.43 -5.71
C ILE A 146 -5.05 -8.92 -5.93
N THR A 147 -6.29 -8.47 -6.03
CA THR A 147 -6.65 -7.05 -6.05
C THR A 147 -6.39 -6.45 -4.68
N TYR A 148 -5.54 -5.43 -4.60
CA TYR A 148 -5.48 -4.53 -3.45
C TYR A 148 -5.30 -3.09 -3.94
N GLY A 149 -5.68 -2.12 -3.13
CA GLY A 149 -5.41 -0.71 -3.42
C GLY A 149 -6.46 0.24 -2.88
N LEU A 150 -6.18 1.53 -3.08
CA LEU A 150 -7.01 2.64 -2.64
C LEU A 150 -7.78 3.25 -3.81
N THR A 151 -8.98 3.75 -3.53
CA THR A 151 -9.75 4.58 -4.46
C THR A 151 -10.33 5.76 -3.69
N ILE A 152 -10.00 6.97 -4.12
CA ILE A 152 -10.40 8.20 -3.44
C ILE A 152 -11.56 8.86 -4.17
N LYS A 153 -12.72 8.85 -3.53
CA LYS A 153 -13.94 9.49 -4.04
C LYS A 153 -14.33 10.60 -3.08
N GLN A 154 -14.34 11.84 -3.57
CA GLN A 154 -14.52 13.05 -2.74
C GLN A 154 -13.52 13.06 -1.57
N SER A 155 -13.99 13.20 -0.33
CA SER A 155 -13.20 13.15 0.91
C SER A 155 -13.08 11.75 1.54
N LYS A 156 -13.57 10.71 0.84
CA LYS A 156 -13.59 9.34 1.35
C LYS A 156 -12.57 8.48 0.62
N ILE A 157 -11.73 7.80 1.40
CA ILE A 157 -10.77 6.84 0.90
C ILE A 157 -11.37 5.46 1.05
N ASN A 158 -11.59 4.77 -0.06
CA ASN A 158 -12.07 3.39 -0.08
C ASN A 158 -10.87 2.48 -0.32
N TRP A 159 -10.87 1.32 0.31
CA TRP A 159 -9.83 0.32 0.15
C TRP A 159 -10.45 -1.03 -0.18
N GLN A 160 -9.69 -1.85 -0.90
CA GLN A 160 -10.03 -3.24 -1.19
C GLN A 160 -8.79 -4.11 -1.02
N VAL A 161 -8.98 -5.33 -0.52
CA VAL A 161 -7.99 -6.41 -0.46
C VAL A 161 -8.71 -7.74 -0.72
N GLY A 162 -8.50 -8.33 -1.89
CA GLY A 162 -9.25 -9.50 -2.33
C GLY A 162 -10.76 -9.24 -2.28
N ARG A 163 -11.45 -9.94 -1.39
CA ARG A 163 -12.91 -9.78 -1.15
C ARG A 163 -13.24 -8.77 -0.05
N GLU A 164 -12.28 -8.41 0.79
CA GLU A 164 -12.47 -7.42 1.83
C GLU A 164 -12.45 -6.01 1.24
N LYS A 165 -13.33 -5.15 1.76
CA LYS A 165 -13.42 -3.76 1.37
C LYS A 165 -13.84 -2.91 2.56
N GLY A 166 -13.46 -1.64 2.53
CA GLY A 166 -13.87 -0.68 3.55
C GLY A 166 -13.53 0.74 3.15
N SER A 167 -13.63 1.65 4.12
CA SER A 167 -13.39 3.08 3.86
C SER A 167 -13.05 3.86 5.11
N PHE A 168 -12.30 4.96 4.96
CA PHE A 168 -11.96 5.92 6.01
C PHE A 168 -11.94 7.37 5.46
N GLN A 169 -11.78 8.35 6.35
CA GLN A 169 -11.78 9.81 6.09
C GLN A 169 -10.47 10.48 6.54
#